data_AF-A0AAP9TWJ1-F1
#
_entry.id   AF-A0AAP9TWJ1-F1
#
_cell.length_a   1.000
_cell.length_b   1.000
_cell.length_c   1.000
_cell.angle_alpha   90.00
_cell.angle_beta   90.00
_cell.angle_gamma   90.00
#
_symmetry.space_group_name_H-M   'P 1'
#
loop_
_entity.id
_entity.type
_entity.pdbx_description
1 polymer ?
#
loop_
_entity_poly.entity_id
_entity_poly.type
_entity_poly.pdbx_seq_one_letter_code
_entity_poly.pdbx_strand_id
1 'polypeptide(L)'
;MSAGVIQLTHNSATVLGYQASFSTTLQPGDFVVSVVGGIAYTLPVKSIESNDSLTLVSAFTGPTANNLAWDAVSRVALNMVTAAMVVQNTEALRGLNYDKQNWQLIFSSSGDVTVKLPDGSSFTGPAWGGIAATLSGITDTLKGLAKKGANSDITSLNGLTTPLSIAQGGTGAKDAAGGRQALELKSAATRDADDSLKNYQSGEKLVAMQAVTDFRLISAYDSMENYPKGISGGLTKGSSLPQSGFGATDAVGLINNRGWHDQSGADTSFQIACKGINIGFRGAALAGGAWYFSRFYKLRTEANTTVDSNGFIKQASPIVNIFGSGKFTTNEESEGVSVIRTAKGEYLINGCIGLSSDAAWGGIDGGFEIPVDRNKQPRIWLDYKVNADGSVLVRTYHRVYPSAPPFAQNRIGNTDINGVFTETVADGEPVDIPADSYVSVRVEMPEDSIWQQRLREAKESQEAMIKAELERLQNQQEAQ
;
A
#
# COMPACT_ATOMS: atom_id res chain seq x y z
N MET A 1 37.11 -87.04 55.46
CA MET A 1 37.70 -87.57 56.70
C MET A 1 38.23 -88.96 56.41
N SER A 2 39.50 -89.19 56.69
CA SER A 2 40.13 -90.52 56.66
C SER A 2 39.58 -91.41 57.78
N ALA A 3 39.82 -92.72 57.70
CA ALA A 3 39.42 -93.66 58.75
C ALA A 3 40.28 -93.48 60.03
N GLY A 4 39.70 -93.88 61.17
CA GLY A 4 40.36 -93.82 62.47
C GLY A 4 40.56 -92.39 63.00
N VAL A 5 41.34 -92.28 64.07
CA VAL A 5 41.71 -91.00 64.70
C VAL A 5 43.21 -90.94 64.94
N ILE A 6 43.75 -89.73 65.13
CA ILE A 6 45.17 -89.52 65.41
C ILE A 6 45.41 -88.84 66.76
N GLN A 7 46.62 -89.06 67.29
CA GLN A 7 47.22 -88.31 68.39
C GLN A 7 48.39 -87.48 67.84
N LEU A 8 48.34 -86.18 68.10
CA LEU A 8 49.41 -85.23 67.83
C LEU A 8 50.01 -84.79 69.15
N THR A 9 51.32 -84.94 69.31
CA THR A 9 52.03 -84.61 70.56
C THR A 9 52.90 -83.38 70.35
N HIS A 10 52.80 -82.40 71.25
CA HIS A 10 53.55 -81.16 71.19
C HIS A 10 55.06 -81.42 71.12
N ASN A 11 55.74 -80.73 70.20
CA ASN A 11 57.16 -80.86 69.89
C ASN A 11 57.61 -82.28 69.49
N SER A 12 56.69 -83.09 68.94
CA SER A 12 57.00 -84.42 68.37
C SER A 12 56.78 -84.44 66.86
N ALA A 13 57.68 -85.10 66.13
CA ALA A 13 57.45 -85.43 64.71
C ALA A 13 56.64 -86.72 64.52
N THR A 14 56.45 -87.53 65.57
CA THR A 14 55.68 -88.79 65.48
C THR A 14 54.19 -88.51 65.66
N VAL A 15 53.39 -89.00 64.71
CA VAL A 15 51.93 -89.07 64.80
C VAL A 15 51.55 -90.51 65.04
N LEU A 16 50.77 -90.75 66.09
CA LEU A 16 50.20 -92.05 66.39
C LEU A 16 48.77 -92.10 65.88
N GLY A 17 48.40 -93.19 65.21
CA GLY A 17 47.06 -93.48 64.75
C GLY A 17 46.36 -94.47 65.68
N TYR A 18 45.04 -94.48 65.61
CA TYR A 18 44.22 -95.58 66.10
C TYR A 18 43.21 -95.94 65.01
N GLN A 19 43.40 -97.14 64.43
CA GLN A 19 42.70 -97.61 63.24
C GLN A 19 42.90 -96.70 62.02
N ALA A 20 44.02 -95.97 61.97
CA ALA A 20 44.20 -94.87 61.02
C ALA A 20 44.57 -95.36 59.60
N SER A 21 45.09 -96.57 59.45
CA SER A 21 45.40 -97.17 58.13
C SER A 21 46.33 -96.29 57.26
N PHE A 22 47.34 -95.65 57.87
CA PHE A 22 48.21 -94.69 57.19
C PHE A 22 48.87 -95.28 55.93
N SER A 23 49.33 -96.53 55.96
CA SER A 23 50.08 -97.14 54.85
C SER A 23 49.25 -97.41 53.59
N THR A 24 47.92 -97.37 53.67
CA THR A 24 47.01 -97.54 52.53
C THR A 24 46.34 -96.24 52.09
N THR A 25 46.43 -95.17 52.89
CA THR A 25 45.73 -93.89 52.68
C THR A 25 46.67 -92.71 52.42
N LEU A 26 47.97 -92.86 52.70
CA LEU A 26 49.00 -91.84 52.52
C LEU A 26 50.24 -92.45 51.84
N GLN A 27 51.02 -91.59 51.19
CA GLN A 27 52.39 -91.85 50.77
C GLN A 27 53.36 -90.84 51.41
N PRO A 28 54.65 -91.17 51.57
CA PRO A 28 55.67 -90.19 51.97
C PRO A 28 55.65 -88.95 51.07
N GLY A 29 55.48 -87.77 51.68
CA GLY A 29 55.31 -86.48 51.00
C GLY A 29 53.86 -85.99 50.88
N ASP A 30 52.86 -86.81 51.19
CA ASP A 30 51.47 -86.37 51.38
C ASP A 30 51.31 -85.61 52.71
N PHE A 31 50.12 -85.05 52.95
CA PHE A 31 49.81 -84.24 54.12
C PHE A 31 48.67 -84.84 54.94
N VAL A 32 48.85 -84.86 56.27
CA VAL A 32 47.77 -85.07 57.23
C VAL A 32 47.19 -83.70 57.58
N VAL A 33 45.90 -83.48 57.34
CA VAL A 33 45.20 -82.29 57.80
C VAL A 33 44.35 -82.63 59.01
N SER A 34 44.48 -81.88 60.10
CA SER A 34 43.68 -82.08 61.32
C SER A 34 43.45 -80.75 62.04
N VAL A 35 42.33 -80.62 62.75
CA VAL A 35 41.96 -79.40 63.48
C VAL A 35 42.21 -79.57 64.97
N VAL A 36 43.08 -78.75 65.54
CA VAL A 36 43.41 -78.76 66.98
C VAL A 36 43.10 -77.38 67.56
N GLY A 37 42.20 -77.33 68.54
CA GLY A 37 41.80 -76.07 69.19
C GLY A 37 41.16 -75.04 68.25
N GLY A 38 40.51 -75.49 67.18
CA GLY A 38 39.90 -74.63 66.14
C GLY A 38 40.86 -74.17 65.04
N ILE A 39 42.15 -74.49 65.13
CA ILE A 39 43.15 -74.19 64.09
C ILE A 39 43.38 -75.45 63.25
N ALA A 40 43.29 -75.33 61.93
CA ALA A 40 43.64 -76.40 60.99
C ALA A 40 45.16 -76.46 60.80
N TYR A 41 45.74 -77.63 61.01
CA TYR A 41 47.16 -77.91 60.79
C TYR A 41 47.31 -78.81 59.56
N THR A 42 48.14 -78.39 58.61
CA THR A 42 48.53 -79.18 57.43
C THR A 42 49.93 -79.72 57.66
N LEU A 43 50.03 -81.02 57.94
CA LEU A 43 51.23 -81.66 58.48
C LEU A 43 51.86 -82.58 57.42
N PRO A 44 53.00 -82.21 56.81
CA PRO A 44 53.66 -83.03 55.79
C PRO A 44 54.24 -84.31 56.38
N VAL A 45 53.90 -85.45 55.79
CA VAL A 45 54.38 -86.79 56.14
C VAL A 45 55.77 -87.00 55.52
N LYS A 46 56.76 -87.33 56.34
CA LYS A 46 58.14 -87.66 55.92
C LYS A 46 58.29 -89.15 55.59
N SER A 47 57.74 -90.00 56.45
CA SER A 47 57.79 -91.46 56.34
C SER A 47 56.59 -92.07 57.07
N ILE A 48 56.17 -93.26 56.65
CA ILE A 48 55.10 -94.03 57.27
C ILE A 48 55.76 -95.28 57.86
N GLU A 49 55.70 -95.41 59.18
CA GLU A 49 56.37 -96.50 59.90
C GLU A 49 55.45 -97.73 60.03
N SER A 50 54.14 -97.51 60.11
CA SER A 50 53.11 -98.55 60.11
C SER A 50 51.72 -97.99 59.75
N ASN A 51 50.66 -98.80 59.81
CA ASN A 51 49.28 -98.33 59.68
C ASN A 51 48.84 -97.33 60.76
N ASP A 52 49.51 -97.32 61.91
CA ASP A 52 49.13 -96.53 63.08
C ASP A 52 50.31 -95.68 63.61
N SER A 53 51.38 -95.51 62.81
CA SER A 53 52.49 -94.61 63.13
C SER A 53 53.09 -94.01 61.87
N LEU A 54 53.27 -92.68 61.85
CA LEU A 54 54.01 -91.97 60.82
C LEU A 54 54.89 -90.88 61.43
N THR A 55 55.89 -90.45 60.66
CA THR A 55 56.80 -89.36 61.02
C THR A 55 56.56 -88.17 60.11
N LEU A 56 56.43 -86.97 60.67
CA LEU A 56 56.29 -85.70 59.96
C LEU A 56 57.65 -85.13 59.52
N VAL A 57 57.64 -84.23 58.53
CA VAL A 57 58.87 -83.52 58.09
C VAL A 57 59.36 -82.54 59.17
N SER A 58 58.44 -81.95 59.93
CA SER A 58 58.70 -81.05 61.06
C SER A 58 57.88 -81.48 62.28
N ALA A 59 58.42 -81.28 63.48
CA ALA A 59 57.69 -81.54 64.71
C ALA A 59 56.38 -80.72 64.79
N PHE A 60 55.31 -81.33 65.31
CA PHE A 60 54.03 -80.68 65.53
C PHE A 60 54.16 -79.66 66.68
N THR A 61 53.90 -78.38 66.38
CA THR A 61 54.08 -77.26 67.31
C THR A 61 52.82 -76.89 68.08
N GLY A 62 51.65 -77.42 67.70
CA GLY A 62 50.39 -77.20 68.42
C GLY A 62 50.33 -77.90 69.79
N PRO A 63 49.27 -77.68 70.57
CA PRO A 63 49.08 -78.35 71.86
C PRO A 63 48.78 -79.85 71.68
N THR A 64 49.31 -80.70 72.56
CA THR A 64 49.07 -82.15 72.53
C THR A 64 47.56 -82.46 72.57
N ALA A 65 47.08 -83.25 71.61
CA ALA A 65 45.68 -83.62 71.52
C ALA A 65 45.50 -85.03 70.93
N ASN A 66 44.47 -85.73 71.42
CA ASN A 66 44.16 -87.12 71.13
C ASN A 66 42.78 -87.22 70.45
N ASN A 67 42.47 -88.37 69.85
CA ASN A 67 41.19 -88.65 69.19
C ASN A 67 40.82 -87.62 68.11
N LEU A 68 41.82 -87.09 67.41
CA LEU A 68 41.62 -86.09 66.39
C LEU A 68 41.13 -86.73 65.09
N ALA A 69 40.06 -86.15 64.54
CA ALA A 69 39.68 -86.36 63.15
C ALA A 69 40.77 -85.84 62.21
N TRP A 70 40.95 -86.51 61.07
CA TRP A 70 41.99 -86.15 60.11
C TRP A 70 41.59 -86.46 58.66
N ASP A 71 42.26 -85.81 57.73
CA ASP A 71 42.10 -85.97 56.29
C ASP A 71 43.46 -86.17 55.62
N ALA A 72 43.54 -87.15 54.72
CA ALA A 72 44.67 -87.36 53.84
C ALA A 72 44.57 -86.42 52.64
N VAL A 73 45.54 -85.52 52.47
CA VAL A 73 45.65 -84.64 51.30
C VAL A 73 46.90 -85.02 50.53
N SER A 74 46.73 -85.58 49.33
CA SER A 74 47.88 -85.97 48.52
C SER A 74 48.72 -84.77 48.11
N ARG A 75 50.04 -84.97 48.06
CA ARG A 75 51.05 -84.03 47.55
C ARG A 75 50.66 -83.44 46.20
N VAL A 76 50.08 -84.27 45.32
CA VAL A 76 49.66 -83.83 43.98
C VAL A 76 48.52 -82.82 44.08
N ALA A 77 47.53 -83.04 44.96
CA ALA A 77 46.41 -82.12 45.15
C ALA A 77 46.87 -80.76 45.70
N LEU A 78 47.74 -80.76 46.72
CA LEU A 78 48.22 -79.52 47.34
C LEU A 78 49.16 -78.73 46.42
N ASN A 79 49.96 -79.42 45.61
CA ASN A 79 50.74 -78.81 44.52
C ASN A 79 49.83 -78.25 43.41
N MET A 80 48.75 -78.94 43.04
CA MET A 80 47.79 -78.44 42.05
C MET A 80 47.07 -77.17 42.52
N VAL A 81 46.70 -77.06 43.81
CA VAL A 81 46.14 -75.81 44.37
C VAL A 81 47.14 -74.66 44.25
N THR A 82 48.40 -74.90 44.60
CA THR A 82 49.47 -73.89 44.49
C THR A 82 49.70 -73.49 43.03
N ALA A 83 49.77 -74.46 42.11
CA ALA A 83 49.93 -74.20 40.68
C ALA A 83 48.73 -73.46 40.08
N ALA A 84 47.49 -73.83 40.44
CA ALA A 84 46.27 -73.16 40.01
C ALA A 84 46.23 -71.70 40.49
N MET A 85 46.64 -71.44 41.74
CA MET A 85 46.74 -70.08 42.27
C MET A 85 47.81 -69.26 41.54
N VAL A 86 48.96 -69.86 41.19
CA VAL A 86 49.99 -69.21 40.37
C VAL A 86 49.47 -68.89 38.97
N VAL A 87 48.73 -69.81 38.33
CA VAL A 87 48.09 -69.56 37.03
C VAL A 87 47.08 -68.43 37.14
N GLN A 88 46.10 -68.50 38.06
CA GLN A 88 45.09 -67.46 38.26
C GLN A 88 45.70 -66.08 38.54
N ASN A 89 46.74 -66.00 39.39
CA ASN A 89 47.45 -64.75 39.66
C ASN A 89 48.20 -64.24 38.42
N THR A 90 48.77 -65.12 37.60
CA THR A 90 49.44 -64.76 36.34
C THR A 90 48.44 -64.25 35.31
N GLU A 91 47.27 -64.87 35.20
CA GLU A 91 46.20 -64.44 34.30
C GLU A 91 45.58 -63.11 34.72
N ALA A 92 45.35 -62.91 36.02
CA ALA A 92 44.90 -61.63 36.58
C ALA A 92 45.92 -60.51 36.34
N LEU A 93 47.21 -60.77 36.61
CA LEU A 93 48.29 -59.80 36.36
C LEU A 93 48.45 -59.47 34.86
N ARG A 94 48.26 -60.46 33.98
CA ARG A 94 48.21 -60.28 32.52
C ARG A 94 47.02 -59.40 32.12
N GLY A 95 45.84 -59.62 32.69
CA GLY A 95 44.65 -58.79 32.49
C GLY A 95 44.89 -57.33 32.88
N LEU A 96 45.42 -57.09 34.09
CA LEU A 96 45.77 -55.74 34.56
C LEU A 96 46.81 -55.04 33.67
N ASN A 97 47.77 -55.79 33.13
CA ASN A 97 48.75 -55.25 32.18
C ASN A 97 48.11 -54.89 30.83
N TYR A 98 47.15 -55.68 30.33
CA TYR A 98 46.38 -55.32 29.15
C TYR A 98 45.51 -54.08 29.41
N ASP A 99 44.78 -54.01 30.52
CA ASP A 99 43.98 -52.82 30.86
C ASP A 99 44.84 -51.56 30.92
N LYS A 100 46.04 -51.65 31.53
CA LYS A 100 47.00 -50.53 31.53
C LYS A 100 47.39 -50.09 30.12
N GLN A 101 47.65 -51.03 29.21
CA GLN A 101 47.99 -50.72 27.81
C GLN A 101 46.78 -50.16 27.05
N ASN A 102 45.60 -50.75 27.21
CA ASN A 102 44.33 -50.32 26.64
C ASN A 102 44.03 -48.87 27.02
N TRP A 103 44.16 -48.52 28.31
CA TRP A 103 43.95 -47.16 28.80
C TRP A 103 44.96 -46.17 28.21
N GLN A 104 46.23 -46.53 28.08
CA GLN A 104 47.21 -45.67 27.40
C GLN A 104 46.82 -45.40 25.94
N LEU A 105 46.35 -46.42 25.20
CA LEU A 105 45.88 -46.26 23.82
C LEU A 105 44.64 -45.37 23.74
N ILE A 106 43.64 -45.59 24.61
CA ILE A 106 42.40 -44.80 24.67
C ILE A 106 42.66 -43.33 25.00
N PHE A 107 43.58 -43.04 25.92
CA PHE A 107 43.87 -41.67 26.37
C PHE A 107 44.77 -40.87 25.42
N SER A 108 45.64 -41.53 24.65
CA SER A 108 46.68 -40.85 23.85
C SER A 108 46.41 -40.80 22.34
N SER A 109 45.60 -41.71 21.80
CA SER A 109 45.33 -41.77 20.36
C SER A 109 44.21 -40.84 19.90
N SER A 110 44.29 -40.39 18.65
CA SER A 110 43.29 -39.59 17.95
C SER A 110 42.51 -40.36 16.87
N GLY A 111 42.70 -41.68 16.77
CA GLY A 111 42.01 -42.55 15.83
C GLY A 111 41.47 -43.81 16.50
N ASP A 112 41.09 -44.81 15.70
CA ASP A 112 40.70 -46.11 16.22
C ASP A 112 41.89 -46.84 16.85
N VAL A 113 41.65 -47.48 17.99
CA VAL A 113 42.63 -48.29 18.73
C VAL A 113 42.07 -49.67 19.00
N THR A 114 42.94 -50.67 18.94
CA THR A 114 42.61 -52.05 19.31
C THR A 114 42.98 -52.28 20.77
N VAL A 115 41.97 -52.54 21.61
CA VAL A 115 42.14 -52.96 23.01
C VAL A 115 42.08 -54.47 23.13
N LYS A 116 42.85 -55.04 24.06
CA LYS A 116 42.95 -56.48 24.30
C LYS A 116 42.30 -56.85 25.62
N LEU A 117 41.38 -57.80 25.61
CA LEU A 117 40.60 -58.19 26.78
C LEU A 117 41.32 -59.27 27.61
N PRO A 118 40.96 -59.46 28.90
CA PRO A 118 41.61 -60.44 29.78
C PRO A 118 41.52 -61.90 29.30
N ASP A 119 40.48 -62.24 28.54
CA ASP A 119 40.28 -63.54 27.87
C ASP A 119 41.18 -63.75 26.64
N GLY A 120 41.93 -62.72 26.23
CA GLY A 120 42.82 -62.73 25.08
C GLY A 120 42.19 -62.25 23.77
N SER A 121 40.88 -62.00 23.74
CA SER A 121 40.18 -61.41 22.59
C SER A 121 40.53 -59.93 22.41
N SER A 122 40.00 -59.28 21.38
CA SER A 122 40.30 -57.87 21.09
C SER A 122 39.12 -57.15 20.46
N PHE A 123 39.02 -55.85 20.75
CA PHE A 123 37.99 -54.94 20.23
C PHE A 123 38.66 -53.71 19.64
N THR A 124 38.13 -53.18 18.53
CA THR A 124 38.65 -51.95 17.89
C THR A 124 37.57 -50.88 17.88
N GLY A 125 37.93 -49.67 18.30
CA GLY A 125 37.04 -48.51 18.28
C GLY A 125 37.76 -47.20 18.60
N PRO A 126 37.07 -46.05 18.55
CA PRO A 126 37.71 -44.74 18.60
C PRO A 126 38.27 -44.43 19.98
N ALA A 127 39.54 -44.00 20.02
CA ALA A 127 40.14 -43.40 21.20
C ALA A 127 39.55 -41.99 21.49
N TRP A 128 39.79 -41.47 22.69
CA TRP A 128 39.18 -40.22 23.14
C TRP A 128 39.54 -39.02 22.26
N GLY A 129 40.75 -38.97 21.70
CA GLY A 129 41.14 -37.92 20.76
C GLY A 129 40.33 -37.94 19.45
N GLY A 130 39.94 -39.13 18.96
CA GLY A 130 39.13 -39.29 17.75
C GLY A 130 37.67 -38.87 17.98
N ILE A 131 37.13 -39.21 19.16
CA ILE A 131 35.80 -38.73 19.61
C ILE A 131 35.81 -37.20 19.75
N ALA A 132 36.85 -36.64 20.38
CA ALA A 132 37.00 -35.18 20.54
C ALA A 132 37.14 -34.45 19.20
N ALA A 133 37.92 -34.98 18.27
CA ALA A 133 38.06 -34.43 16.91
C ALA A 133 36.72 -34.45 16.15
N THR A 134 35.97 -35.56 16.24
CA THR A 134 34.64 -35.68 15.64
C THR A 134 33.66 -34.66 16.22
N LEU A 135 33.65 -34.50 17.56
CA LEU A 135 32.81 -33.51 18.24
C LEU A 135 33.18 -32.07 17.87
N SER A 136 34.48 -31.77 17.70
CA SER A 136 34.93 -30.47 17.19
C SER A 136 34.48 -30.22 15.76
N GLY A 137 34.60 -31.22 14.87
CA GLY A 137 34.15 -31.13 13.47
C GLY A 137 32.65 -30.92 13.35
N ILE A 138 31.83 -31.59 14.17
CA ILE A 138 30.39 -31.34 14.29
C ILE A 138 30.14 -29.90 14.75
N THR A 139 30.84 -29.46 15.79
CA THR A 139 30.72 -28.11 16.36
C THR A 139 31.05 -27.02 15.31
N ASP A 140 32.11 -27.19 14.53
CA ASP A 140 32.50 -26.23 13.49
C ASP A 140 31.58 -26.27 12.27
N THR A 141 31.03 -27.44 11.94
CA THR A 141 29.97 -27.57 10.92
C THR A 141 28.73 -26.78 11.33
N LEU A 142 28.27 -26.92 12.58
CA LEU A 142 27.13 -26.18 13.11
C LEU A 142 27.37 -24.66 13.12
N LYS A 143 28.57 -24.19 13.49
CA LYS A 143 28.97 -22.77 13.37
C LYS A 143 28.97 -22.28 11.91
N GLY A 144 29.23 -23.17 10.96
CA GLY A 144 29.32 -22.86 9.52
C GLY A 144 27.96 -22.74 8.83
N LEU A 145 26.98 -23.56 9.21
CA LEU A 145 25.63 -23.55 8.60
C LEU A 145 24.94 -22.18 8.76
N ALA A 146 25.00 -21.57 9.94
CA ALA A 146 24.41 -20.26 10.22
C ALA A 146 25.06 -19.08 9.44
N LYS A 147 26.12 -19.31 8.66
CA LYS A 147 26.86 -18.27 7.92
C LYS A 147 26.74 -18.38 6.39
N LYS A 148 26.07 -19.40 5.84
CA LYS A 148 26.09 -19.70 4.40
C LYS A 148 24.76 -19.41 3.69
N GLY A 149 24.58 -18.16 3.28
CA GLY A 149 23.73 -17.80 2.14
C GLY A 149 22.21 -17.85 2.39
N ALA A 150 21.46 -18.14 1.32
CA ALA A 150 20.01 -18.25 1.37
C ALA A 150 19.61 -19.61 1.98
N ASN A 151 18.90 -19.57 3.11
CA ASN A 151 18.46 -20.76 3.85
C ASN A 151 17.24 -21.43 3.19
N SER A 152 17.36 -21.80 1.91
CA SER A 152 16.25 -22.33 1.08
C SER A 152 15.78 -23.73 1.47
N ASP A 153 16.49 -24.39 2.37
CA ASP A 153 16.20 -25.71 2.93
C ASP A 153 15.41 -25.66 4.26
N ILE A 154 15.21 -24.47 4.85
CA ILE A 154 14.37 -24.30 6.04
C ILE A 154 12.89 -24.47 5.67
N THR A 155 12.31 -25.61 6.05
CA THR A 155 10.90 -25.92 5.82
C THR A 155 9.94 -25.32 6.88
N SER A 156 10.45 -24.99 8.08
CA SER A 156 9.66 -24.33 9.13
C SER A 156 10.54 -23.61 10.18
N LEU A 157 10.00 -22.57 10.83
CA LEU A 157 10.66 -21.79 11.89
C LEU A 157 9.80 -21.75 13.16
N ASN A 158 9.61 -22.90 13.79
CA ASN A 158 8.65 -23.10 14.91
C ASN A 158 9.00 -22.37 16.23
N GLY A 159 10.05 -21.55 16.25
CA GLY A 159 10.54 -20.84 17.45
C GLY A 159 10.66 -19.32 17.31
N LEU A 160 10.18 -18.71 16.22
CA LEU A 160 10.35 -17.27 15.98
C LEU A 160 9.41 -16.42 16.84
N THR A 161 9.79 -16.19 18.10
CA THR A 161 9.00 -15.43 19.10
C THR A 161 9.20 -13.91 19.06
N THR A 162 10.12 -13.42 18.21
CA THR A 162 10.38 -11.99 17.99
C THR A 162 10.21 -11.66 16.51
N PRO A 163 9.36 -10.68 16.12
CA PRO A 163 9.18 -10.31 14.72
C PRO A 163 10.45 -9.79 14.06
N LEU A 164 10.60 -10.05 12.76
CA LEU A 164 11.62 -9.41 11.93
C LEU A 164 11.23 -7.96 11.65
N SER A 165 12.20 -7.04 11.77
CA SER A 165 11.99 -5.62 11.45
C SER A 165 11.82 -5.37 9.95
N ILE A 166 11.33 -4.18 9.58
CA ILE A 166 11.17 -3.77 8.17
C ILE A 166 12.51 -3.77 7.42
N ALA A 167 13.60 -3.32 8.07
CA ALA A 167 14.94 -3.37 7.50
C ALA A 167 15.45 -4.81 7.24
N GLN A 168 14.80 -5.82 7.82
CA GLN A 168 15.06 -7.25 7.62
C GLN A 168 14.01 -7.93 6.72
N GLY A 169 13.14 -7.15 6.06
CA GLY A 169 12.06 -7.66 5.19
C GLY A 169 10.82 -8.18 5.92
N GLY A 170 10.70 -7.95 7.24
CA GLY A 170 9.52 -8.30 8.02
C GLY A 170 8.55 -7.13 8.22
N THR A 171 7.50 -7.35 9.02
CA THR A 171 6.50 -6.33 9.38
C THR A 171 6.70 -5.73 10.77
N GLY A 172 7.75 -6.12 11.50
CA GLY A 172 8.01 -5.66 12.88
C GLY A 172 7.01 -6.14 13.94
N ALA A 173 6.00 -6.94 13.60
CA ALA A 173 4.89 -7.30 14.49
C ALA A 173 4.54 -8.80 14.48
N LYS A 174 3.85 -9.24 15.55
CA LYS A 174 3.36 -10.62 15.72
C LYS A 174 1.97 -10.86 15.14
N ASP A 175 1.29 -9.78 14.75
CA ASP A 175 -0.09 -9.78 14.30
C ASP A 175 -0.30 -8.77 13.16
N ALA A 176 -1.47 -8.84 12.53
CA ALA A 176 -1.83 -7.96 11.42
C ALA A 176 -2.00 -6.49 11.83
N ALA A 177 -2.32 -6.18 13.09
CA ALA A 177 -2.54 -4.82 13.55
C ALA A 177 -1.22 -4.06 13.68
N GLY A 178 -0.25 -4.62 14.39
CA GLY A 178 1.10 -4.06 14.47
C GLY A 178 1.80 -4.01 13.11
N GLY A 179 1.56 -5.00 12.23
CA GLY A 179 2.17 -5.02 10.90
C GLY A 179 1.73 -3.85 10.02
N ARG A 180 0.43 -3.50 10.05
CA ARG A 180 -0.11 -2.32 9.37
C ARG A 180 0.42 -1.01 9.95
N GLN A 181 0.63 -0.96 11.27
CA GLN A 181 1.20 0.20 11.94
C GLN A 181 2.66 0.43 11.51
N ALA A 182 3.47 -0.63 11.48
CA ALA A 182 4.88 -0.56 11.11
C ALA A 182 5.07 -0.15 9.64
N LEU A 183 4.24 -0.66 8.72
CA LEU A 183 4.24 -0.26 7.30
C LEU A 183 3.59 1.11 7.03
N GLU A 184 3.26 1.88 8.08
CA GLU A 184 2.62 3.20 8.02
C GLU A 184 1.29 3.28 7.24
N LEU A 185 0.65 2.14 6.97
CA LEU A 185 -0.59 2.02 6.19
C LEU A 185 -1.81 2.65 6.89
N LYS A 186 -1.67 2.98 8.19
CA LYS A 186 -2.67 3.67 9.01
C LYS A 186 -4.04 2.99 8.89
N SER A 187 -5.12 3.76 8.76
CA SER A 187 -6.48 3.24 8.61
C SER A 187 -6.78 2.66 7.22
N ALA A 188 -5.96 2.91 6.20
CA ALA A 188 -6.22 2.42 4.83
C ALA A 188 -6.13 0.89 4.72
N ALA A 189 -5.38 0.23 5.61
CA ALA A 189 -5.27 -1.23 5.64
C ALA A 189 -6.21 -1.93 6.66
N THR A 190 -7.07 -1.16 7.36
CA THR A 190 -8.18 -1.70 8.18
C THR A 190 -9.55 -1.29 7.66
N ARG A 191 -9.61 -0.28 6.78
CA ARG A 191 -10.76 -0.05 5.93
C ARG A 191 -10.81 -1.19 4.92
N ASP A 192 -11.97 -1.81 4.76
CA ASP A 192 -12.33 -2.31 3.45
C ASP A 192 -12.26 -1.14 2.46
N ALA A 193 -11.89 -1.41 1.21
CA ALA A 193 -12.12 -0.47 0.12
C ALA A 193 -13.62 -0.44 -0.21
N ASP A 194 -14.42 -0.07 0.79
CA ASP A 194 -15.85 0.12 0.74
C ASP A 194 -16.18 1.37 -0.07
N ASP A 195 -17.30 1.28 -0.78
CA ASP A 195 -17.70 2.14 -1.88
C ASP A 195 -18.73 3.22 -1.45
N SER A 196 -19.38 3.17 -0.27
CA SER A 196 -20.59 3.99 0.02
C SER A 196 -20.32 5.41 0.58
N LEU A 197 -20.39 6.47 -0.25
CA LEU A 197 -19.90 7.83 0.12
C LEU A 197 -20.78 8.46 1.19
N LYS A 198 -22.05 8.26 0.92
CA LYS A 198 -23.20 8.72 1.62
C LYS A 198 -23.74 7.51 2.35
N ASN A 199 -23.00 7.17 3.39
CA ASN A 199 -23.52 6.59 4.60
C ASN A 199 -24.77 7.35 5.05
N TYR A 200 -25.93 6.97 4.51
CA TYR A 200 -27.24 7.39 5.01
C TYR A 200 -28.07 6.18 5.50
N GLN A 201 -27.44 5.01 5.57
CA GLN A 201 -27.44 4.17 6.78
C GLN A 201 -26.15 4.50 7.57
N SER A 202 -25.95 3.96 8.78
CA SER A 202 -24.84 4.35 9.68
C SER A 202 -23.70 3.32 9.76
N GLY A 203 -22.62 3.47 8.98
CA GLY A 203 -21.35 2.72 9.16
C GLY A 203 -20.22 2.97 8.12
N GLU A 204 -20.54 2.84 6.85
CA GLU A 204 -19.69 2.76 5.64
C GLU A 204 -19.14 4.12 5.09
N LYS A 205 -18.02 4.14 4.36
CA LYS A 205 -17.45 5.37 3.74
C LYS A 205 -16.74 5.04 2.41
N LEU A 206 -17.24 5.54 1.27
CA LEU A 206 -16.50 5.66 0.00
C LEU A 206 -15.20 6.42 0.25
N VAL A 207 -14.24 6.14 -0.58
CA VAL A 207 -13.32 7.18 -1.03
C VAL A 207 -14.02 7.96 -2.13
N ALA A 208 -14.48 9.20 -1.88
CA ALA A 208 -15.15 10.03 -2.89
C ALA A 208 -14.44 9.92 -4.26
N MET A 209 -14.97 9.07 -5.14
CA MET A 209 -14.31 8.75 -6.39
C MET A 209 -14.49 9.94 -7.32
N GLN A 210 -13.41 10.70 -7.50
CA GLN A 210 -13.27 11.60 -8.63
C GLN A 210 -13.08 10.77 -9.91
N ALA A 211 -14.11 10.02 -10.29
CA ALA A 211 -14.16 9.19 -11.48
C ALA A 211 -14.56 10.05 -12.68
N VAL A 212 -13.68 10.11 -13.69
CA VAL A 212 -14.01 10.70 -14.99
C VAL A 212 -15.12 9.86 -15.62
N THR A 213 -16.32 10.43 -15.74
CA THR A 213 -17.50 9.74 -16.28
C THR A 213 -17.86 10.28 -17.67
N ASP A 214 -18.01 9.40 -18.66
CA ASP A 214 -18.53 9.81 -19.98
C ASP A 214 -20.06 9.79 -20.02
N PHE A 215 -20.67 10.90 -19.60
CA PHE A 215 -22.13 11.07 -19.60
C PHE A 215 -22.75 11.09 -21.00
N ARG A 216 -21.95 11.18 -22.09
CA ARG A 216 -22.43 11.12 -23.48
C ARG A 216 -23.08 9.77 -23.84
N LEU A 217 -22.86 8.74 -23.03
CA LEU A 217 -23.38 7.38 -23.18
C LEU A 217 -24.77 7.19 -22.52
N ILE A 218 -25.24 8.16 -21.74
CA ILE A 218 -26.57 8.09 -21.10
C ILE A 218 -27.66 8.32 -22.16
N SER A 219 -28.56 7.34 -22.31
CA SER A 219 -29.61 7.33 -23.34
C SER A 219 -30.76 8.31 -23.06
N ALA A 220 -31.21 8.42 -21.80
CA ALA A 220 -32.16 9.44 -21.34
C ALA A 220 -31.41 10.44 -20.44
N TYR A 221 -31.02 11.56 -21.03
CA TYR A 221 -30.11 12.58 -20.44
C TYR A 221 -30.72 13.37 -19.27
N ASP A 222 -32.04 13.29 -19.12
CA ASP A 222 -32.87 13.93 -18.11
C ASP A 222 -33.22 12.99 -16.96
N SER A 223 -33.41 11.69 -17.17
CA SER A 223 -33.65 10.75 -16.06
C SER A 223 -32.50 10.77 -15.05
N MET A 224 -32.82 11.13 -13.80
CA MET A 224 -31.83 11.25 -12.72
C MET A 224 -31.28 9.90 -12.28
N GLU A 225 -32.04 8.82 -12.50
CA GLU A 225 -31.64 7.48 -12.07
C GLU A 225 -30.43 6.95 -12.83
N ASN A 226 -30.23 7.43 -14.07
CA ASN A 226 -29.11 7.09 -14.95
C ASN A 226 -27.76 7.69 -14.50
N TYR A 227 -27.74 8.56 -13.48
CA TYR A 227 -26.53 9.22 -13.00
C TYR A 227 -26.06 8.66 -11.64
N PRO A 228 -24.73 8.58 -11.39
CA PRO A 228 -24.17 8.09 -10.14
C PRO A 228 -24.68 8.83 -8.89
N LYS A 229 -24.71 8.12 -7.75
CA LYS A 229 -24.95 8.71 -6.43
C LYS A 229 -23.72 9.49 -5.96
N GLY A 230 -23.92 10.55 -5.17
CA GLY A 230 -22.82 11.41 -4.72
C GLY A 230 -22.44 12.48 -5.73
N ILE A 231 -21.16 12.88 -5.74
CA ILE A 231 -20.61 13.90 -6.64
C ILE A 231 -19.73 13.22 -7.68
N SER A 232 -20.08 13.35 -8.96
CA SER A 232 -19.30 12.83 -10.09
C SER A 232 -18.99 13.93 -11.11
N GLY A 233 -17.84 13.83 -11.78
CA GLY A 233 -17.37 14.79 -12.78
C GLY A 233 -17.10 14.11 -14.12
N GLY A 234 -17.35 14.82 -15.22
CA GLY A 234 -17.31 14.18 -16.53
C GLY A 234 -17.63 15.11 -17.68
N LEU A 235 -17.98 14.52 -18.81
CA LEU A 235 -18.29 15.24 -20.06
C LEU A 235 -19.59 14.72 -20.69
N THR A 236 -20.36 15.61 -21.29
CA THR A 236 -21.65 15.34 -21.94
C THR A 236 -21.75 16.00 -23.32
N LYS A 237 -22.83 15.76 -24.05
CA LYS A 237 -23.11 16.38 -25.37
C LYS A 237 -23.96 17.64 -25.18
N GLY A 238 -23.79 18.66 -26.02
CA GLY A 238 -24.68 19.84 -26.03
C GLY A 238 -26.15 19.47 -26.27
N SER A 239 -26.44 18.45 -27.08
CA SER A 239 -27.79 17.91 -27.28
C SER A 239 -28.45 17.37 -25.99
N SER A 240 -27.65 16.97 -25.01
CA SER A 240 -28.09 16.46 -23.71
C SER A 240 -28.36 17.58 -22.69
N LEU A 241 -28.21 18.84 -23.10
CA LEU A 241 -28.43 20.05 -22.30
C LEU A 241 -29.40 20.98 -23.06
N PRO A 242 -30.70 20.65 -23.14
CA PRO A 242 -31.66 21.44 -23.91
C PRO A 242 -31.77 22.87 -23.38
N GLN A 243 -31.89 23.83 -24.31
CA GLN A 243 -31.89 25.28 -24.06
C GLN A 243 -30.57 25.87 -23.52
N SER A 244 -29.46 25.12 -23.56
CA SER A 244 -28.13 25.63 -23.18
C SER A 244 -27.50 26.61 -24.18
N GLY A 245 -27.82 26.45 -25.47
CA GLY A 245 -27.14 27.13 -26.57
C GLY A 245 -25.82 26.47 -27.01
N PHE A 246 -25.47 25.29 -26.47
CA PHE A 246 -24.35 24.49 -26.98
C PHE A 246 -24.73 23.80 -28.31
N GLY A 247 -23.76 23.61 -29.19
CA GLY A 247 -23.94 22.83 -30.42
C GLY A 247 -24.26 21.36 -30.11
N ALA A 248 -25.06 20.69 -30.94
CA ALA A 248 -25.56 19.34 -30.63
C ALA A 248 -24.44 18.32 -30.31
N THR A 249 -23.32 18.41 -31.02
CA THR A 249 -22.14 17.53 -30.87
C THR A 249 -21.09 18.05 -29.89
N ASP A 250 -21.29 19.22 -29.27
CA ASP A 250 -20.30 19.84 -28.38
C ASP A 250 -20.00 18.96 -27.16
N ALA A 251 -18.71 18.77 -26.86
CA ALA A 251 -18.28 18.27 -25.57
C ALA A 251 -18.38 19.37 -24.51
N VAL A 252 -19.16 19.12 -23.46
CA VAL A 252 -19.40 20.07 -22.36
C VAL A 252 -19.02 19.40 -21.04
N GLY A 253 -18.23 20.09 -20.20
CA GLY A 253 -17.89 19.59 -18.86
C GLY A 253 -19.11 19.61 -17.95
N LEU A 254 -19.33 18.55 -17.18
CA LEU A 254 -20.49 18.38 -16.30
C LEU A 254 -20.05 17.89 -14.92
N ILE A 255 -20.52 18.57 -13.86
CA ILE A 255 -20.51 18.06 -12.48
C ILE A 255 -21.94 17.66 -12.14
N ASN A 256 -22.12 16.45 -11.64
CA ASN A 256 -23.40 15.89 -11.24
C ASN A 256 -23.38 15.61 -9.72
N ASN A 257 -24.33 16.19 -8.98
CA ASN A 257 -24.60 15.86 -7.57
C ASN A 257 -25.97 15.18 -7.45
N ARG A 258 -25.99 13.94 -6.95
CA ARG A 258 -27.21 13.25 -6.56
C ARG A 258 -27.29 13.18 -5.03
N GLY A 259 -28.35 13.80 -4.49
CA GLY A 259 -28.39 14.39 -3.15
C GLY A 259 -28.40 13.40 -1.99
N TRP A 260 -28.95 12.19 -2.16
CA TRP A 260 -29.23 11.27 -1.07
C TRP A 260 -29.08 9.80 -1.47
N HIS A 261 -29.13 8.88 -0.51
CA HIS A 261 -29.00 7.44 -0.79
C HIS A 261 -30.26 6.80 -1.37
N ASP A 262 -31.42 7.39 -1.09
CA ASP A 262 -32.76 7.01 -1.56
C ASP A 262 -33.44 8.19 -2.30
N GLN A 263 -34.69 8.02 -2.74
CA GLN A 263 -35.43 9.02 -3.52
C GLN A 263 -36.02 10.18 -2.70
N SER A 264 -36.03 10.12 -1.36
CA SER A 264 -36.63 11.16 -0.48
C SER A 264 -35.91 12.50 -0.52
N GLY A 265 -34.61 12.52 -0.85
CA GLY A 265 -33.80 13.74 -1.07
C GLY A 265 -33.43 13.97 -2.53
N ALA A 266 -34.15 13.37 -3.49
CA ALA A 266 -33.85 13.51 -4.92
C ALA A 266 -34.03 14.95 -5.43
N ASP A 267 -34.93 15.71 -4.83
CA ASP A 267 -35.17 17.15 -5.05
C ASP A 267 -33.92 18.03 -4.84
N THR A 268 -33.02 17.63 -3.93
CA THR A 268 -31.75 18.32 -3.66
C THR A 268 -30.65 18.04 -4.70
N SER A 269 -30.91 17.21 -5.71
CA SER A 269 -29.95 16.85 -6.75
C SER A 269 -29.85 17.91 -7.83
N PHE A 270 -28.65 18.14 -8.35
CA PHE A 270 -28.39 19.14 -9.38
C PHE A 270 -27.20 18.77 -10.27
N GLN A 271 -27.12 19.41 -11.43
CA GLN A 271 -25.95 19.37 -12.31
C GLN A 271 -25.45 20.79 -12.59
N ILE A 272 -24.15 20.96 -12.79
CA ILE A 272 -23.52 22.20 -13.27
C ILE A 272 -22.76 21.84 -14.55
N ALA A 273 -23.01 22.55 -15.64
CA ALA A 273 -22.31 22.33 -16.91
C ALA A 273 -21.63 23.61 -17.42
N CYS A 274 -20.46 23.46 -18.04
CA CYS A 274 -19.65 24.56 -18.55
C CYS A 274 -18.90 24.19 -19.84
N LYS A 275 -18.87 25.13 -20.80
CA LYS A 275 -17.96 25.14 -21.95
C LYS A 275 -17.66 26.60 -22.32
N GLY A 276 -16.40 27.02 -22.20
CA GLY A 276 -15.99 28.42 -22.40
C GLY A 276 -16.74 29.39 -21.49
N ILE A 277 -17.18 30.53 -22.04
CA ILE A 277 -17.94 31.58 -21.35
C ILE A 277 -19.39 31.19 -20.96
N ASN A 278 -19.83 29.99 -21.34
CA ASN A 278 -21.19 29.51 -21.12
C ASN A 278 -21.22 28.49 -19.98
N ILE A 279 -21.84 28.88 -18.86
CA ILE A 279 -22.03 28.06 -17.66
C ILE A 279 -23.50 28.09 -17.23
N GLY A 280 -23.98 27.03 -16.59
CA GLY A 280 -25.34 26.94 -16.08
C GLY A 280 -25.58 25.67 -15.28
N PHE A 281 -26.80 25.54 -14.75
CA PHE A 281 -27.19 24.41 -13.90
C PHE A 281 -28.49 23.75 -14.35
N ARG A 282 -28.74 22.53 -13.89
CA ARG A 282 -30.01 21.81 -13.99
C ARG A 282 -30.40 21.36 -12.59
N GLY A 283 -31.60 21.74 -12.13
CA GLY A 283 -32.17 21.26 -10.87
C GLY A 283 -33.02 20.00 -11.06
N ALA A 284 -33.42 19.37 -9.96
CA ALA A 284 -34.41 18.30 -9.95
C ALA A 284 -35.81 18.79 -10.35
N ALA A 285 -36.59 17.92 -10.99
CA ALA A 285 -38.01 18.08 -11.27
C ALA A 285 -38.73 16.73 -11.18
N LEU A 286 -39.93 16.70 -10.61
CA LEU A 286 -40.77 15.52 -10.51
C LEU A 286 -41.84 15.54 -11.61
N ALA A 287 -41.90 14.51 -12.45
CA ALA A 287 -42.93 14.38 -13.50
C ALA A 287 -43.40 12.92 -13.59
N GLY A 288 -44.72 12.69 -13.61
CA GLY A 288 -45.28 11.33 -13.73
C GLY A 288 -44.84 10.34 -12.64
N GLY A 289 -44.38 10.82 -11.48
CA GLY A 289 -43.85 10.00 -10.38
C GLY A 289 -42.34 9.69 -10.45
N ALA A 290 -41.62 10.18 -11.47
CA ALA A 290 -40.17 9.98 -11.62
C ALA A 290 -39.39 11.31 -11.55
N TRP A 291 -38.14 11.24 -11.08
CA TRP A 291 -37.25 12.39 -10.91
C TRP A 291 -36.34 12.59 -12.13
N TYR A 292 -36.37 13.81 -12.67
CA TYR A 292 -35.60 14.23 -13.83
C TYR A 292 -34.74 15.46 -13.51
N PHE A 293 -33.66 15.65 -14.24
CA PHE A 293 -32.97 16.92 -14.36
C PHE A 293 -33.70 17.81 -15.35
N SER A 294 -34.15 18.96 -14.85
CA SER A 294 -34.81 20.04 -15.60
C SER A 294 -34.02 20.53 -16.82
N ARG A 295 -34.65 21.43 -17.60
CA ARG A 295 -33.97 22.21 -18.64
C ARG A 295 -32.73 22.94 -18.08
N PHE A 296 -31.83 23.35 -18.97
CA PHE A 296 -30.65 24.10 -18.58
C PHE A 296 -30.98 25.55 -18.19
N TYR A 297 -30.58 25.95 -16.98
CA TYR A 297 -30.60 27.34 -16.52
C TYR A 297 -29.23 27.97 -16.76
N LYS A 298 -29.10 28.64 -17.91
CA LYS A 298 -27.89 29.38 -18.28
C LYS A 298 -27.67 30.56 -17.33
N LEU A 299 -26.50 30.63 -16.70
CA LEU A 299 -26.10 31.76 -15.89
C LEU A 299 -25.68 32.93 -16.79
N ARG A 300 -26.20 34.11 -16.48
CA ARG A 300 -25.75 35.37 -17.07
C ARG A 300 -24.51 35.83 -16.30
N THR A 301 -23.43 36.11 -17.03
CA THR A 301 -22.13 36.51 -16.48
C THR A 301 -21.59 37.69 -17.28
N GLU A 302 -20.60 38.41 -16.76
CA GLU A 302 -19.94 39.51 -17.48
C GLU A 302 -19.35 39.05 -18.83
N ALA A 303 -18.97 37.78 -18.95
CA ALA A 303 -18.47 37.20 -20.20
C ALA A 303 -19.57 36.89 -21.25
N ASN A 304 -20.86 36.98 -20.91
CA ASN A 304 -21.97 36.71 -21.84
C ASN A 304 -23.13 37.75 -21.76
N THR A 305 -22.89 38.88 -21.08
CA THR A 305 -23.82 40.00 -20.98
C THR A 305 -23.09 41.34 -21.00
N THR A 306 -23.80 42.39 -21.37
CA THR A 306 -23.32 43.78 -21.34
C THR A 306 -24.31 44.67 -20.60
N VAL A 307 -23.84 45.77 -20.03
CA VAL A 307 -24.70 46.78 -19.39
C VAL A 307 -24.95 47.92 -20.38
N ASP A 308 -26.22 48.32 -20.54
CA ASP A 308 -26.57 49.46 -21.40
C ASP A 308 -26.35 50.83 -20.74
N SER A 309 -26.59 51.91 -21.49
CA SER A 309 -26.45 53.30 -21.01
C SER A 309 -27.38 53.65 -19.84
N ASN A 310 -28.37 52.79 -19.56
CA ASN A 310 -29.41 52.98 -18.57
C ASN A 310 -29.24 52.01 -17.37
N GLY A 311 -28.19 51.17 -17.37
CA GLY A 311 -27.87 50.23 -16.30
C GLY A 311 -28.53 48.84 -16.41
N PHE A 312 -29.23 48.51 -17.50
CA PHE A 312 -29.84 47.18 -17.65
C PHE A 312 -28.87 46.16 -18.27
N ILE A 313 -28.94 44.92 -17.77
CA ILE A 313 -28.16 43.79 -18.27
C ILE A 313 -28.82 43.24 -19.54
N LYS A 314 -28.07 43.24 -20.64
CA LYS A 314 -28.47 42.73 -21.97
C LYS A 314 -27.57 41.59 -22.40
N GLN A 315 -28.02 40.80 -23.37
CA GLN A 315 -27.18 39.73 -23.93
C GLN A 315 -25.98 40.34 -24.66
N ALA A 316 -24.81 39.71 -24.52
CA ALA A 316 -23.65 40.07 -25.33
C ALA A 316 -23.96 39.83 -26.82
N SER A 317 -23.62 40.83 -27.62
CA SER A 317 -23.39 40.76 -29.06
C SER A 317 -22.25 41.76 -29.35
N PRO A 318 -21.71 41.86 -30.58
CA PRO A 318 -20.74 42.89 -30.91
C PRO A 318 -21.39 44.28 -30.74
N ILE A 319 -20.85 45.10 -29.84
CA ILE A 319 -21.42 46.39 -29.44
C ILE A 319 -20.39 47.49 -29.61
N VAL A 320 -20.84 48.60 -30.20
CA VAL A 320 -20.07 49.82 -30.40
C VAL A 320 -20.84 50.95 -29.73
N ASN A 321 -20.32 51.49 -28.63
CA ASN A 321 -20.91 52.67 -27.99
C ASN A 321 -20.27 53.93 -28.57
N ILE A 322 -21.07 54.84 -29.11
CA ILE A 322 -20.64 56.08 -29.77
C ILE A 322 -20.98 57.28 -28.88
N PHE A 323 -19.99 58.13 -28.61
CA PHE A 323 -20.14 59.36 -27.84
C PHE A 323 -20.14 60.59 -28.75
N GLY A 324 -20.75 61.69 -28.30
CA GLY A 324 -20.95 62.90 -29.12
C GLY A 324 -19.69 63.47 -29.78
N SER A 325 -18.54 63.31 -29.10
CA SER A 325 -17.21 63.73 -29.57
C SER A 325 -16.61 62.88 -30.70
N GLY A 326 -17.24 61.77 -31.09
CA GLY A 326 -16.65 60.76 -31.99
C GLY A 326 -15.76 59.74 -31.28
N LYS A 327 -15.54 59.86 -29.96
CA LYS A 327 -15.01 58.75 -29.16
C LYS A 327 -15.97 57.57 -29.18
N PHE A 328 -15.43 56.37 -29.02
CA PHE A 328 -16.21 55.13 -28.98
C PHE A 328 -15.57 54.10 -28.04
N THR A 329 -16.34 53.07 -27.66
CA THR A 329 -15.83 51.87 -26.99
C THR A 329 -16.42 50.62 -27.63
N THR A 330 -15.59 49.59 -27.79
CA THR A 330 -15.95 48.25 -28.28
C THR A 330 -15.94 47.23 -27.13
N ASN A 331 -16.66 46.12 -27.29
CA ASN A 331 -16.44 44.90 -26.48
C ASN A 331 -15.47 43.95 -27.20
N GLU A 332 -15.13 42.82 -26.58
CA GLU A 332 -14.23 41.82 -27.17
C GLU A 332 -14.71 41.32 -28.55
N GLU A 333 -16.02 41.15 -28.71
CA GLU A 333 -16.62 40.67 -29.97
C GLU A 333 -16.54 41.71 -31.10
N SER A 334 -16.50 43.02 -30.79
CA SER A 334 -16.35 44.12 -31.77
C SER A 334 -14.91 44.66 -31.88
N GLU A 335 -13.91 43.92 -31.40
CA GLU A 335 -12.50 44.30 -31.53
C GLU A 335 -12.09 44.43 -33.01
N GLY A 336 -11.46 45.56 -33.35
CA GLY A 336 -11.10 45.93 -34.72
C GLY A 336 -12.04 46.94 -35.37
N VAL A 337 -13.22 47.21 -34.79
CA VAL A 337 -14.09 48.31 -35.23
C VAL A 337 -13.47 49.67 -34.94
N SER A 338 -13.70 50.63 -35.83
CA SER A 338 -13.39 52.05 -35.62
C SER A 338 -14.59 52.95 -35.92
N VAL A 339 -14.72 54.06 -35.19
CA VAL A 339 -15.76 55.07 -35.44
C VAL A 339 -15.12 56.41 -35.82
N ILE A 340 -15.63 57.02 -36.88
CA ILE A 340 -15.19 58.32 -37.39
C ILE A 340 -16.39 59.27 -37.40
N ARG A 341 -16.32 60.38 -36.66
CA ARG A 341 -17.32 61.46 -36.73
C ARG A 341 -17.06 62.29 -37.99
N THR A 342 -17.92 62.16 -38.99
CA THR A 342 -17.77 62.81 -40.31
C THR A 342 -18.34 64.23 -40.34
N ALA A 343 -19.42 64.47 -39.59
CA ALA A 343 -20.07 65.77 -39.46
C ALA A 343 -20.75 65.91 -38.08
N LYS A 344 -21.44 67.03 -37.85
CA LYS A 344 -22.28 67.23 -36.64
C LYS A 344 -23.43 66.22 -36.67
N GLY A 345 -23.46 65.33 -35.68
CA GLY A 345 -24.45 64.25 -35.62
C GLY A 345 -24.29 63.17 -36.70
N GLU A 346 -23.12 63.02 -37.34
CA GLU A 346 -22.84 61.89 -38.24
C GLU A 346 -21.62 61.09 -37.80
N TYR A 347 -21.79 59.77 -37.67
CA TYR A 347 -20.77 58.84 -37.19
C TYR A 347 -20.70 57.60 -38.09
N LEU A 348 -19.57 57.38 -38.75
CA LEU A 348 -19.31 56.22 -39.59
C LEU A 348 -18.59 55.13 -38.79
N ILE A 349 -19.17 53.94 -38.72
CA ILE A 349 -18.60 52.74 -38.11
C ILE A 349 -17.98 51.88 -39.21
N ASN A 350 -16.68 51.58 -39.10
CA ASN A 350 -15.93 50.74 -40.04
C ASN A 350 -15.41 49.48 -39.35
N GLY A 351 -15.24 48.39 -40.09
CA GLY A 351 -14.80 47.09 -39.55
C GLY A 351 -15.94 46.13 -39.18
N CYS A 352 -17.19 46.52 -39.44
CA CYS A 352 -18.38 45.67 -39.40
C CYS A 352 -18.89 45.38 -40.82
N ILE A 353 -19.74 44.38 -40.96
CA ILE A 353 -20.44 44.03 -42.22
C ILE A 353 -21.91 44.45 -42.26
N GLY A 354 -22.37 45.14 -41.22
CA GLY A 354 -23.71 45.69 -41.12
C GLY A 354 -24.18 45.80 -39.67
N LEU A 355 -25.49 45.78 -39.47
CA LEU A 355 -26.12 45.67 -38.16
C LEU A 355 -26.33 44.20 -37.80
N SER A 356 -26.25 43.92 -36.49
CA SER A 356 -26.46 42.58 -35.92
C SER A 356 -27.76 41.94 -36.41
N SER A 357 -27.65 40.72 -36.95
CA SER A 357 -28.77 39.92 -37.48
C SER A 357 -29.72 39.35 -36.42
N ASP A 358 -29.37 39.42 -35.13
CA ASP A 358 -30.24 38.98 -34.02
C ASP A 358 -31.45 39.89 -33.81
N ALA A 359 -32.62 39.42 -34.26
CA ALA A 359 -33.91 40.09 -34.12
C ALA A 359 -34.34 40.35 -32.66
N ALA A 360 -33.72 39.72 -31.66
CA ALA A 360 -34.05 39.91 -30.25
C ALA A 360 -33.74 41.32 -29.71
N TRP A 361 -32.95 42.13 -30.42
CA TRP A 361 -32.38 43.38 -29.90
C TRP A 361 -32.70 44.66 -30.70
N GLY A 362 -33.81 44.68 -31.45
CA GLY A 362 -34.26 45.88 -32.16
C GLY A 362 -35.44 45.66 -33.12
N GLY A 363 -35.81 44.41 -33.40
CA GLY A 363 -36.69 44.07 -34.51
C GLY A 363 -35.94 44.05 -35.84
N ILE A 364 -36.68 44.12 -36.94
CA ILE A 364 -36.13 44.00 -38.31
C ILE A 364 -35.26 45.20 -38.73
N ASP A 365 -35.40 46.35 -38.05
CA ASP A 365 -34.79 47.63 -38.42
C ASP A 365 -33.49 47.94 -37.65
N GLY A 366 -32.92 46.94 -36.95
CA GLY A 366 -31.55 46.99 -36.42
C GLY A 366 -31.40 47.33 -34.93
N GLY A 367 -30.30 46.86 -34.34
CA GLY A 367 -30.06 46.89 -32.90
C GLY A 367 -29.44 48.18 -32.37
N PHE A 368 -30.23 49.25 -32.28
CA PHE A 368 -29.83 50.54 -31.72
C PHE A 368 -30.40 50.78 -30.32
N GLU A 369 -29.63 51.47 -29.49
CA GLU A 369 -30.11 52.08 -28.26
C GLU A 369 -29.70 53.54 -28.19
N ILE A 370 -30.68 54.41 -27.99
CA ILE A 370 -30.52 55.87 -28.00
C ILE A 370 -30.76 56.46 -26.61
N PRO A 371 -30.08 57.57 -26.25
CA PRO A 371 -30.27 58.25 -24.97
C PRO A 371 -31.73 58.62 -24.71
N VAL A 372 -32.24 58.25 -23.54
CA VAL A 372 -33.56 58.66 -23.03
C VAL A 372 -33.40 59.65 -21.87
N ASP A 373 -34.43 60.46 -21.64
CA ASP A 373 -34.51 61.34 -20.48
C ASP A 373 -35.13 60.62 -19.25
N ARG A 374 -35.23 61.34 -18.13
CA ARG A 374 -35.89 60.87 -16.89
C ARG A 374 -37.37 60.46 -17.05
N ASN A 375 -38.05 60.91 -18.10
CA ASN A 375 -39.43 60.57 -18.44
C ASN A 375 -39.53 59.41 -19.44
N LYS A 376 -38.40 58.75 -19.76
CA LYS A 376 -38.25 57.73 -20.82
C LYS A 376 -38.54 58.24 -22.23
N GLN A 377 -38.33 59.54 -22.47
CA GLN A 377 -38.45 60.15 -23.79
C GLN A 377 -37.07 60.16 -24.49
N PRO A 378 -36.92 59.51 -25.66
CA PRO A 378 -35.70 59.61 -26.46
C PRO A 378 -35.26 61.04 -26.77
N ARG A 379 -34.00 61.37 -26.47
CA ARG A 379 -33.46 62.74 -26.59
C ARG A 379 -33.05 63.12 -28.01
N ILE A 380 -33.01 62.15 -28.91
CA ILE A 380 -32.61 62.27 -30.31
C ILE A 380 -33.51 61.42 -31.22
N TRP A 381 -33.56 61.78 -32.50
CA TRP A 381 -33.90 60.86 -33.59
C TRP A 381 -32.63 60.19 -34.08
N LEU A 382 -32.74 58.94 -34.52
CA LEU A 382 -31.65 58.20 -35.15
C LEU A 382 -32.10 57.74 -36.55
N ASP A 383 -31.24 58.00 -37.53
CA ASP A 383 -31.29 57.46 -38.89
C ASP A 383 -30.00 56.66 -39.10
N TYR A 384 -30.02 55.68 -40.00
CA TYR A 384 -28.82 54.94 -40.33
C TYR A 384 -28.81 54.48 -41.79
N LYS A 385 -27.61 54.21 -42.29
CA LYS A 385 -27.40 53.58 -43.59
C LYS A 385 -26.27 52.58 -43.50
N VAL A 386 -26.55 51.33 -43.89
CA VAL A 386 -25.50 50.35 -44.19
C VAL A 386 -24.99 50.63 -45.61
N ASN A 387 -23.68 50.80 -45.75
CA ASN A 387 -23.02 50.99 -47.04
C ASN A 387 -22.70 49.65 -47.71
N ALA A 388 -22.32 49.67 -48.98
CA ALA A 388 -22.05 48.47 -49.77
C ALA A 388 -20.79 47.69 -49.31
N ASP A 389 -19.92 48.33 -48.53
CA ASP A 389 -18.76 47.72 -47.87
C ASP A 389 -19.09 47.18 -46.46
N GLY A 390 -20.36 47.27 -46.02
CA GLY A 390 -20.81 46.85 -44.69
C GLY A 390 -20.64 47.91 -43.60
N SER A 391 -19.96 49.02 -43.87
CA SER A 391 -19.84 50.12 -42.89
C SER A 391 -21.20 50.73 -42.55
N VAL A 392 -21.39 51.11 -41.29
CA VAL A 392 -22.68 51.64 -40.79
C VAL A 392 -22.53 53.13 -40.52
N LEU A 393 -23.20 53.96 -41.32
CA LEU A 393 -23.32 55.39 -41.07
C LEU A 393 -24.52 55.65 -40.17
N VAL A 394 -24.29 56.18 -38.97
CA VAL A 394 -25.32 56.59 -38.00
C VAL A 394 -25.47 58.10 -38.05
N ARG A 395 -26.72 58.58 -38.10
CA ARG A 395 -27.05 60.00 -38.02
C ARG A 395 -27.98 60.28 -36.86
N THR A 396 -27.74 61.40 -36.18
CA THR A 396 -28.51 61.82 -35.01
C THR A 396 -29.05 63.24 -35.18
N TYR A 397 -30.35 63.40 -34.95
CA TYR A 397 -31.05 64.68 -35.06
C TYR A 397 -31.72 65.04 -33.73
N HIS A 398 -31.91 66.33 -33.49
CA HIS A 398 -32.56 66.81 -32.29
C HIS A 398 -34.03 66.39 -32.27
N ARG A 399 -34.52 65.93 -31.10
CA ARG A 399 -35.89 65.47 -30.92
C ARG A 399 -36.62 66.28 -29.86
N VAL A 400 -37.57 67.09 -30.30
CA VAL A 400 -38.42 67.91 -29.43
C VAL A 400 -39.74 67.19 -29.18
N TYR A 401 -40.36 67.43 -28.01
CA TYR A 401 -41.69 66.94 -27.67
C TYR A 401 -42.66 68.12 -27.44
N PRO A 402 -43.27 68.70 -28.49
CA PRO A 402 -44.12 69.89 -28.35
C PRO A 402 -45.32 69.71 -27.40
N SER A 403 -45.84 68.48 -27.29
CA SER A 403 -46.95 68.12 -26.40
C SER A 403 -46.54 67.85 -24.94
N ALA A 404 -45.24 67.81 -24.63
CA ALA A 404 -44.77 67.65 -23.27
C ALA A 404 -44.82 69.00 -22.50
N PRO A 405 -44.91 68.97 -21.15
CA PRO A 405 -44.72 70.17 -20.33
C PRO A 405 -43.35 70.82 -20.60
N PRO A 406 -43.19 72.16 -20.49
CA PRO A 406 -41.96 72.87 -20.89
C PRO A 406 -40.64 72.29 -20.39
N PHE A 407 -40.60 71.75 -19.16
CA PHE A 407 -39.41 71.13 -18.56
C PHE A 407 -39.01 69.76 -19.14
N ALA A 408 -39.87 69.18 -19.98
CA ALA A 408 -39.75 67.85 -20.61
C ALA A 408 -39.85 67.93 -22.16
N GLN A 409 -39.88 69.13 -22.74
CA GLN A 409 -39.93 69.27 -24.21
C GLN A 409 -38.62 68.91 -24.91
N ASN A 410 -37.52 68.75 -24.15
CA ASN A 410 -36.16 68.51 -24.67
C ASN A 410 -35.78 69.53 -25.76
N ARG A 411 -35.87 70.84 -25.47
CA ARG A 411 -35.47 71.92 -26.38
C ARG A 411 -34.03 72.35 -26.13
N ILE A 412 -33.23 72.55 -27.18
CA ILE A 412 -31.85 73.05 -27.09
C ILE A 412 -31.81 74.54 -27.45
N GLY A 413 -31.46 75.39 -26.49
CA GLY A 413 -31.47 76.84 -26.66
C GLY A 413 -30.80 77.58 -25.51
N ASN A 414 -30.70 78.89 -25.66
CA ASN A 414 -30.18 79.80 -24.64
C ASN A 414 -31.32 80.65 -24.08
N THR A 415 -31.39 80.79 -22.76
CA THR A 415 -32.26 81.75 -22.10
C THR A 415 -31.49 83.06 -21.91
N ASP A 416 -32.05 84.18 -22.36
CA ASP A 416 -31.43 85.49 -22.16
C ASP A 416 -31.56 85.99 -20.71
N ILE A 417 -30.96 87.16 -20.42
CA ILE A 417 -31.03 87.79 -19.08
C ILE A 417 -32.46 88.20 -18.66
N ASN A 418 -33.41 88.24 -19.60
CA ASN A 418 -34.81 88.58 -19.37
C ASN A 418 -35.70 87.33 -19.21
N GLY A 419 -35.13 86.12 -19.26
CA GLY A 419 -35.87 84.86 -19.15
C GLY A 419 -36.49 84.35 -20.46
N VAL A 420 -36.16 84.95 -21.61
CA VAL A 420 -36.66 84.54 -22.92
C VAL A 420 -35.79 83.41 -23.47
N PHE A 421 -36.37 82.22 -23.60
CA PHE A 421 -35.72 81.07 -24.23
C PHE A 421 -35.71 81.23 -25.76
N THR A 422 -34.51 81.30 -26.34
CA THR A 422 -34.28 81.25 -27.79
C THR A 422 -33.75 79.87 -28.17
N GLU A 423 -34.50 79.18 -29.02
CA GLU A 423 -34.12 77.87 -29.55
C GLU A 423 -32.94 78.02 -30.52
N THR A 424 -31.95 77.13 -30.38
CA THR A 424 -30.68 77.17 -31.15
C THR A 424 -30.47 75.94 -32.02
N VAL A 425 -31.27 74.89 -31.79
CA VAL A 425 -31.36 73.70 -32.62
C VAL A 425 -32.85 73.33 -32.69
N ALA A 426 -33.43 73.27 -33.89
CA ALA A 426 -34.83 72.90 -34.08
C ALA A 426 -35.03 71.37 -34.11
N ASP A 427 -36.27 70.91 -33.97
CA ASP A 427 -36.62 69.49 -34.15
C ASP A 427 -36.22 69.01 -35.56
N GLY A 428 -35.58 67.84 -35.64
CA GLY A 428 -35.06 67.28 -36.89
C GLY A 428 -33.74 67.88 -37.39
N GLU A 429 -33.15 68.89 -36.73
CA GLU A 429 -31.82 69.39 -37.12
C GLU A 429 -30.69 68.46 -36.63
N PRO A 430 -29.59 68.29 -37.40
CA PRO A 430 -28.45 67.46 -36.98
C PRO A 430 -27.85 67.92 -35.65
N VAL A 431 -27.68 66.99 -34.72
CA VAL A 431 -27.11 67.24 -33.39
C VAL A 431 -26.20 66.09 -32.98
N ASP A 432 -25.08 66.40 -32.34
CA ASP A 432 -24.22 65.38 -31.75
C ASP A 432 -24.92 64.67 -30.58
N ILE A 433 -24.54 63.43 -30.33
CA ILE A 433 -25.03 62.64 -29.19
C ILE A 433 -24.74 63.41 -27.88
N PRO A 434 -25.70 63.53 -26.95
CA PRO A 434 -25.51 64.25 -25.69
C PRO A 434 -24.25 63.82 -24.92
N ALA A 435 -23.50 64.80 -24.40
CA ALA A 435 -22.20 64.56 -23.77
C ALA A 435 -22.26 63.72 -22.47
N ASP A 436 -23.45 63.62 -21.88
CA ASP A 436 -23.77 62.80 -20.71
C ASP A 436 -24.22 61.36 -21.06
N SER A 437 -24.15 60.97 -22.33
CA SER A 437 -24.67 59.68 -22.81
C SER A 437 -23.94 59.17 -24.06
N TYR A 438 -24.42 58.03 -24.59
CA TYR A 438 -23.93 57.41 -25.82
C TYR A 438 -25.06 56.76 -26.60
N VAL A 439 -24.84 56.53 -27.90
CA VAL A 439 -25.67 55.62 -28.71
C VAL A 439 -24.97 54.26 -28.70
N SER A 440 -25.68 53.20 -28.34
CA SER A 440 -25.17 51.83 -28.46
C SER A 440 -25.63 51.24 -29.79
N VAL A 441 -24.69 50.70 -30.57
CA VAL A 441 -24.95 50.09 -31.88
C VAL A 441 -24.50 48.65 -31.86
N ARG A 442 -25.41 47.72 -32.15
CA ARG A 442 -25.10 46.29 -32.32
C ARG A 442 -24.74 46.03 -33.78
N VAL A 443 -23.48 45.68 -34.01
CA VAL A 443 -22.93 45.47 -35.35
C VAL A 443 -22.78 43.98 -35.66
N GLU A 444 -22.88 43.63 -36.92
CA GLU A 444 -22.49 42.29 -37.40
C GLU A 444 -21.00 42.33 -37.77
N MET A 445 -20.23 41.37 -37.27
CA MET A 445 -18.77 41.33 -37.44
C MET A 445 -18.40 40.30 -38.51
N PRO A 446 -17.40 40.59 -39.39
CA PRO A 446 -17.01 39.66 -40.43
C PRO A 446 -16.38 38.37 -39.86
N GLU A 447 -16.42 37.29 -40.63
CA GLU A 447 -15.85 35.99 -40.25
C GLU A 447 -14.32 36.00 -40.04
N ASP A 448 -13.64 37.01 -40.59
CA ASP A 448 -12.20 37.26 -40.42
C ASP A 448 -11.90 38.35 -39.37
N SER A 449 -12.89 38.79 -38.58
CA SER A 449 -12.66 39.69 -37.45
C SER A 449 -11.69 39.08 -36.43
N ILE A 450 -10.97 39.94 -35.71
CA ILE A 450 -9.91 39.55 -34.74
C ILE A 450 -10.44 38.53 -33.73
N TRP A 451 -11.68 38.71 -33.25
CA TRP A 451 -12.35 37.79 -32.34
C TRP A 451 -12.60 36.41 -32.98
N GLN A 452 -13.15 36.36 -34.20
CA GLN A 452 -13.40 35.11 -34.93
C GLN A 452 -12.09 34.38 -35.28
N GLN A 453 -11.02 35.11 -35.61
CA GLN A 453 -9.69 34.54 -35.84
C GLN A 453 -9.16 33.87 -34.56
N ARG A 454 -9.16 34.57 -33.42
CA ARG A 454 -8.75 33.99 -32.13
C ARG A 454 -9.61 32.77 -31.75
N LEU A 455 -10.91 32.81 -32.01
CA LEU A 455 -11.81 31.68 -31.74
C LEU A 455 -11.46 30.44 -32.58
N ARG A 456 -11.08 30.67 -33.85
CA ARG A 456 -10.68 29.65 -34.81
C ARG A 456 -9.30 29.06 -34.47
N GLU A 457 -8.31 29.89 -34.21
CA GLU A 457 -6.97 29.48 -33.74
C GLU A 457 -7.05 28.68 -32.44
N ALA A 458 -7.86 29.13 -31.48
CA ALA A 458 -8.10 28.39 -30.23
C ALA A 458 -8.71 27.01 -30.51
N LYS A 459 -9.71 26.92 -31.39
CA LYS A 459 -10.33 25.64 -31.79
C LYS A 459 -9.33 24.72 -32.50
N GLU A 460 -8.58 25.22 -33.47
CA GLU A 460 -7.57 24.46 -34.22
C GLU A 460 -6.45 23.97 -33.29
N SER A 461 -5.99 24.79 -32.35
CA SER A 461 -5.00 24.38 -31.34
C SER A 461 -5.54 23.27 -30.41
N GLN A 462 -6.81 23.34 -30.03
CA GLN A 462 -7.46 22.31 -29.22
C GLN A 462 -7.61 21.00 -30.00
N GLU A 463 -8.01 21.05 -31.27
CA GLU A 463 -8.10 19.88 -32.15
C GLU A 463 -6.72 19.25 -32.40
N ALA A 464 -5.68 20.06 -32.58
CA ALA A 464 -4.29 19.60 -32.70
C ALA A 464 -3.77 18.93 -31.41
N MET A 465 -4.06 19.50 -30.24
CA MET A 465 -3.72 18.88 -28.94
C MET A 465 -4.43 17.53 -28.73
N ILE A 466 -5.73 17.45 -29.07
CA ILE A 466 -6.50 16.20 -28.98
C ILE A 466 -5.90 15.14 -29.90
N LYS A 467 -5.55 15.51 -31.14
CA LYS A 467 -4.92 14.60 -32.10
C LYS A 467 -3.55 14.11 -31.62
N ALA A 468 -2.71 15.00 -31.10
CA ALA A 468 -1.38 14.64 -30.60
C ALA A 468 -1.44 13.68 -29.39
N GLU A 469 -2.39 13.87 -28.47
CA GLU A 469 -2.56 12.95 -27.33
C GLU A 469 -3.15 11.60 -27.78
N LEU A 470 -4.04 11.56 -28.79
CA LEU A 470 -4.51 10.31 -29.38
C LEU A 470 -3.38 9.52 -30.07
N GLU A 471 -2.53 10.19 -30.86
CA GLU A 471 -1.34 9.57 -31.49
C GLU A 471 -0.35 9.06 -30.43
N ARG A 472 -0.15 9.82 -29.34
CA ARG A 472 0.68 9.38 -28.21
C ARG A 472 0.13 8.13 -27.52
N LEU A 473 -1.18 8.04 -27.32
CA LEU A 473 -1.82 6.87 -26.71
C LEU A 473 -1.76 5.63 -27.61
N GLN A 474 -1.93 5.79 -28.93
CA GLN A 474 -1.73 4.70 -29.89
C GLN A 474 -0.29 4.18 -29.87
N ASN A 475 0.70 5.08 -29.95
CA ASN A 475 2.11 4.71 -29.86
C ASN A 475 2.50 4.02 -28.54
N GLN A 476 1.77 4.28 -27.44
CA GLN A 476 1.95 3.58 -26.17
C GLN A 476 1.30 2.18 -26.14
N GLN A 477 0.23 1.96 -26.90
CA GLN A 477 -0.41 0.64 -27.04
C GLN A 477 0.33 -0.26 -28.03
N GLU A 478 0.95 0.29 -29.08
CA GLU A 478 1.77 -0.48 -30.04
C GLU A 478 3.17 -0.85 -29.50
N ALA A 479 3.57 -0.28 -28.37
CA ALA A 479 4.85 -0.53 -27.69
C ALA A 479 4.76 -1.50 -26.50
N GLN A 480 3.61 -2.14 -26.28
CA GLN A 480 3.36 -3.18 -25.26
C GLN A 480 3.04 -4.54 -25.89
#